data_AF-A0A1R3KY66-F1
#
_entry.id   AF-A0A1R3KY66-F1
#
_cell.length_a   1.000
_cell.length_b   1.000
_cell.length_c   1.000
_cell.angle_alpha   90.00
_cell.angle_beta   90.00
_cell.angle_gamma   90.00
#
_symmetry.space_group_name_H-M   'P 1'
#
loop_
_entity.id
_entity.type
_entity.pdbx_description
1 polymer ?
#
loop_
_entity_poly.entity_id
_entity_poly.type
_entity_poly.pdbx_seq_one_letter_code
_entity_poly.pdbx_strand_id
1 'polypeptide(L)'
;MLVALAIVTGARPIMFDLLFTSMHTGGREKRQMKSQEMLQNYSQRVHFYYCILVALKLYVNSKKSGGVRGKNNFLLKWLRNAQNNTIFHPDITSEIEWLRGKIISAGPDADLEPMLQYVYETAKRAETLRLGPVSTSTLINNQQPAQNAPAATQVNARAQDYNPLITAYIAVEAKNAADDKGMWRDQSLDAQPDRVQCPFSGKVLLESGNDCSREVTPASTFKIAISLMGFDAGQVVKKIGQHRFEDYVKAFAYGNEDVSAVDVSAPGQNGVWVMSSLQISPVQQIGFLRKVVNRELHVNKHAYDMTDNITRYDVSVKGWTVHGKTGTGSPGKNNQYDPHHAYGWYVGWATKGRKKIVFAKLIQDEQVLTPNAGLRARDEVLKQMSAVIAP
;
A
#
# COMPACT_ATOMS: atom_id res chain seq x y z
N MET A 1 -9.39 2.89 3.22
CA MET A 1 -9.40 3.25 4.65
C MET A 1 -8.40 4.36 5.05
N LEU A 2 -7.15 4.39 4.55
CA LEU A 2 -6.20 5.45 4.90
C LEU A 2 -6.57 6.83 4.35
N VAL A 3 -7.23 6.85 3.18
CA VAL A 3 -7.94 8.01 2.64
C VAL A 3 -9.06 8.45 3.59
N ALA A 4 -9.90 7.51 4.04
CA ALA A 4 -10.95 7.79 5.01
C ALA A 4 -10.40 8.29 6.36
N LEU A 5 -9.26 7.76 6.84
CA LEU A 5 -8.60 8.21 8.07
C LEU A 5 -8.00 9.61 7.91
N ALA A 6 -7.29 9.88 6.80
CA ALA A 6 -6.71 11.19 6.48
C ALA A 6 -7.78 12.30 6.38
N ILE A 7 -8.94 11.96 5.80
CA ILE A 7 -10.10 12.87 5.70
C ILE A 7 -10.72 13.17 7.07
N VAL A 8 -10.76 12.19 7.96
CA VAL A 8 -11.31 12.35 9.33
C VAL A 8 -10.37 13.15 10.23
N THR A 9 -9.05 13.07 10.00
CA THR A 9 -8.04 13.76 10.81
C THR A 9 -7.59 15.11 10.26
N GLY A 10 -7.99 15.49 9.04
CA GLY A 10 -7.58 16.74 8.39
C GLY A 10 -6.11 16.74 7.93
N ALA A 11 -5.48 15.58 7.85
CA ALA A 11 -4.11 15.45 7.35
C ALA A 11 -4.14 15.33 5.83
N ARG A 12 -3.38 16.18 5.13
CA ARG A 12 -3.20 16.11 3.67
C ARG A 12 -2.59 14.75 3.30
N PRO A 13 -3.13 14.02 2.31
CA PRO A 13 -2.37 12.98 1.64
C PRO A 13 -1.33 13.64 0.73
N ILE A 14 -0.05 13.49 1.06
CA ILE A 14 1.03 13.97 0.20
C ILE A 14 1.22 12.98 -0.96
N MET A 15 1.25 13.56 -2.17
CA MET A 15 1.74 13.03 -3.45
C MET A 15 0.68 12.55 -4.47
N PHE A 16 -0.02 13.51 -5.08
CA PHE A 16 -0.61 13.40 -6.43
C PHE A 16 -0.64 14.81 -7.06
N ASP A 17 0.54 15.34 -7.39
CA ASP A 17 0.70 16.51 -8.26
C ASP A 17 2.00 16.29 -9.03
N LEU A 18 1.86 15.82 -10.27
CA LEU A 18 2.80 15.85 -11.41
C LEU A 18 2.35 14.74 -12.34
N LEU A 19 1.52 15.06 -13.33
CA LEU A 19 1.36 14.36 -14.61
C LEU A 19 0.18 14.99 -15.36
N PHE A 20 0.40 16.06 -16.13
CA PHE A 20 -0.36 16.34 -17.36
C PHE A 20 0.29 17.49 -18.14
N THR A 21 1.00 17.16 -19.23
CA THR A 21 1.05 17.96 -20.47
C THR A 21 1.36 17.08 -21.69
N SER A 22 0.44 17.09 -22.68
CA SER A 22 0.65 16.91 -24.15
C SER A 22 1.06 15.51 -24.67
N MET A 23 0.60 14.92 -25.79
CA MET A 23 -0.37 15.24 -26.87
C MET A 23 -0.68 13.96 -27.71
N HIS A 24 -1.87 13.91 -28.32
CA HIS A 24 -2.32 13.24 -29.56
C HIS A 24 -1.59 12.03 -30.19
N THR A 25 -2.32 10.91 -30.42
CA THR A 25 -2.37 10.10 -31.67
C THR A 25 -3.47 8.99 -31.69
N GLY A 26 -3.91 8.59 -32.89
CA GLY A 26 -4.15 7.18 -33.31
C GLY A 26 -5.40 6.39 -32.88
N GLY A 27 -6.30 6.07 -33.82
CA GLY A 27 -7.60 5.39 -33.56
C GLY A 27 -7.60 3.91 -33.12
N ARG A 28 -6.48 3.18 -33.17
CA ARG A 28 -6.41 1.75 -32.76
C ARG A 28 -5.91 1.56 -31.31
N GLU A 29 -4.97 2.39 -30.85
CA GLU A 29 -4.56 2.49 -29.43
C GLU A 29 -5.69 2.99 -28.52
N LYS A 30 -6.61 3.81 -29.06
CA LYS A 30 -7.80 4.28 -28.32
C LYS A 30 -8.69 3.16 -27.78
N ARG A 31 -8.71 1.95 -28.36
CA ARG A 31 -9.53 0.84 -27.82
C ARG A 31 -8.85 0.11 -26.65
N GLN A 32 -7.54 -0.13 -26.73
CA GLN A 32 -6.78 -0.75 -25.63
C GLN A 32 -6.60 0.22 -24.45
N MET A 33 -6.31 1.49 -24.73
CA MET A 33 -6.22 2.54 -23.72
C MET A 33 -7.57 2.76 -23.04
N LYS A 34 -8.69 2.82 -23.78
CA LYS A 34 -10.05 2.86 -23.18
C LYS A 34 -10.34 1.65 -22.30
N SER A 35 -9.84 0.47 -22.64
CA SER A 35 -10.07 -0.74 -21.84
C SER A 35 -9.30 -0.71 -20.51
N GLN A 36 -8.05 -0.25 -20.52
CA GLN A 36 -7.23 -0.07 -19.31
C GLN A 36 -7.71 1.10 -18.46
N GLU A 37 -8.05 2.24 -19.08
CA GLU A 37 -8.64 3.41 -18.44
C GLU A 37 -9.99 3.06 -17.79
N MET A 38 -10.85 2.29 -18.48
CA MET A 38 -12.08 1.77 -17.87
C MET A 38 -11.79 0.83 -16.70
N LEU A 39 -10.87 -0.14 -16.83
CA LEU A 39 -10.52 -1.07 -15.74
C LEU A 39 -10.00 -0.33 -14.51
N GLN A 40 -9.16 0.69 -14.72
CA GLN A 40 -8.68 1.58 -13.67
C GLN A 40 -9.86 2.33 -13.03
N ASN A 41 -10.79 2.86 -13.81
CA ASN A 41 -11.97 3.59 -13.32
C ASN A 41 -12.92 2.74 -12.46
N TYR A 42 -13.12 1.46 -12.79
CA TYR A 42 -13.94 0.56 -11.97
C TYR A 42 -13.26 0.25 -10.63
N SER A 43 -11.96 -0.04 -10.65
CA SER A 43 -11.19 -0.28 -9.43
C SER A 43 -11.18 0.94 -8.50
N GLN A 44 -11.08 2.15 -9.08
CA GLN A 44 -11.18 3.39 -8.32
C GLN A 44 -12.57 3.59 -7.70
N ARG A 45 -13.66 3.24 -8.40
CA ARG A 45 -15.03 3.35 -7.86
C ARG A 45 -15.27 2.37 -6.72
N VAL A 46 -14.83 1.12 -6.86
CA VAL A 46 -14.91 0.12 -5.79
C VAL A 46 -14.14 0.58 -4.55
N HIS A 47 -12.92 1.09 -4.75
CA HIS A 47 -12.11 1.67 -3.67
C HIS A 47 -12.78 2.88 -2.99
N PHE A 48 -13.39 3.77 -3.78
CA PHE A 48 -14.10 4.95 -3.29
C PHE A 48 -15.29 4.58 -2.39
N TYR A 49 -16.20 3.72 -2.87
CA TYR A 49 -17.37 3.30 -2.09
C TYR A 49 -16.99 2.48 -0.86
N TYR A 50 -15.96 1.62 -0.96
CA TYR A 50 -15.41 0.94 0.21
C TYR A 50 -14.91 1.94 1.27
N CYS A 51 -14.20 3.00 0.86
CA CYS A 51 -13.72 4.03 1.79
C CYS A 51 -14.87 4.77 2.49
N ILE A 52 -15.98 5.02 1.79
CA ILE A 52 -17.19 5.63 2.37
C ILE A 52 -17.81 4.73 3.44
N LEU A 53 -18.01 3.44 3.13
CA LEU A 53 -18.62 2.49 4.07
C LEU A 53 -17.78 2.33 5.35
N VAL A 54 -16.46 2.26 5.20
CA VAL A 54 -15.55 2.23 6.35
C VAL A 54 -15.62 3.54 7.15
N ALA A 55 -15.63 4.70 6.47
CA ALA A 55 -15.75 6.00 7.13
C ALA A 55 -17.05 6.11 7.95
N LEU A 56 -18.17 5.65 7.39
CA LEU A 56 -19.46 5.59 8.07
C LEU A 56 -19.42 4.69 9.30
N LYS A 57 -18.88 3.48 9.18
CA LYS A 57 -18.77 2.53 10.29
C LYS A 57 -17.93 3.10 11.44
N LEU A 58 -16.82 3.78 11.12
CA LEU A 58 -15.99 4.48 12.11
C LEU A 58 -16.73 5.66 12.77
N TYR A 59 -17.54 6.40 12.02
CA TYR A 59 -18.36 7.49 12.55
C TYR A 59 -19.45 6.98 13.50
N VAL A 60 -20.17 5.91 13.13
CA VAL A 60 -21.21 5.28 13.96
C VAL A 60 -20.63 4.77 15.28
N ASN A 61 -19.43 4.16 15.24
CA ASN A 61 -18.74 3.68 16.43
C ASN A 61 -18.16 4.80 17.30
N SER A 62 -18.26 6.08 16.89
CA SER A 62 -17.83 7.22 17.69
C SER A 62 -18.98 7.73 18.57
N LYS A 63 -18.68 8.26 19.78
CA LYS A 63 -19.66 8.84 20.73
C LYS A 63 -20.45 10.07 20.19
N LYS A 64 -20.45 10.34 18.89
CA LYS A 64 -21.06 11.50 18.21
C LYS A 64 -22.20 11.12 17.27
N SER A 65 -22.88 9.99 17.45
CA SER A 65 -23.91 9.55 16.51
C SER A 65 -25.16 10.44 16.58
N GLY A 66 -25.25 11.45 15.70
CA GLY A 66 -26.43 12.31 15.54
C GLY A 66 -27.57 11.63 14.76
N GLY A 67 -27.75 10.32 14.91
CA GLY A 67 -28.69 9.52 14.12
C GLY A 67 -28.39 9.56 12.61
N VAL A 68 -29.42 9.36 11.79
CA VAL A 68 -29.33 9.38 10.31
C VAL A 68 -28.86 10.76 9.82
N ARG A 69 -29.36 11.84 10.41
CA ARG A 69 -28.94 13.22 10.12
C ARG A 69 -27.44 13.45 10.35
N GLY A 70 -26.93 12.93 11.47
CA GLY A 70 -25.50 12.98 11.79
C GLY A 70 -24.64 12.26 10.76
N LYS A 71 -25.08 11.07 10.31
CA LYS A 71 -24.41 10.30 9.23
C LYS A 71 -24.38 11.10 7.93
N ASN A 72 -25.49 11.71 7.52
CA ASN A 72 -25.58 12.48 6.27
C ASN A 72 -24.72 13.75 6.31
N ASN A 73 -24.71 14.46 7.43
CA ASN A 73 -23.81 15.62 7.63
C ASN A 73 -22.34 15.21 7.59
N PHE A 74 -22.00 14.08 8.23
CA PHE A 74 -20.67 13.50 8.16
C PHE A 74 -20.26 13.17 6.72
N LEU A 75 -21.13 12.48 5.96
CA LEU A 75 -20.88 12.11 4.57
C LEU A 75 -20.66 13.34 3.69
N LEU A 76 -21.49 14.37 3.79
CA LEU A 76 -21.33 15.60 3.00
C LEU A 76 -20.00 16.30 3.29
N LYS A 77 -19.60 16.36 4.56
CA LYS A 77 -18.29 16.91 4.96
C LYS A 77 -17.15 16.04 4.43
N TRP A 78 -17.28 14.72 4.55
CA TRP A 78 -16.30 13.75 4.09
C TRP A 78 -16.09 13.84 2.58
N LEU A 79 -17.17 13.91 1.79
CA LEU A 79 -17.14 14.01 0.33
C LEU A 79 -16.54 15.33 -0.15
N ARG A 80 -16.85 16.44 0.53
CA ARG A 80 -16.22 17.74 0.25
C ARG A 80 -14.71 17.69 0.47
N ASN A 81 -14.27 17.07 1.57
CA ASN A 81 -12.85 16.90 1.86
C ASN A 81 -12.17 15.94 0.88
N ALA A 82 -12.85 14.87 0.46
CA ALA A 82 -12.36 13.94 -0.56
C ALA A 82 -12.10 14.64 -1.90
N GLN A 83 -13.00 15.54 -2.29
CA GLN A 83 -12.88 16.34 -3.51
C GLN A 83 -11.74 17.38 -3.41
N ASN A 84 -11.70 18.14 -2.31
CA ASN A 84 -10.76 19.26 -2.16
C ASN A 84 -9.29 18.84 -2.01
N ASN A 85 -9.06 17.63 -1.49
CA ASN A 85 -7.71 17.14 -1.20
C ASN A 85 -7.20 16.15 -2.26
N THR A 86 -7.86 16.07 -3.43
CA THR A 86 -7.47 15.23 -4.59
C THR A 86 -7.11 13.79 -4.20
N ILE A 87 -7.83 13.23 -3.24
CA ILE A 87 -7.42 11.97 -2.58
C ILE A 87 -7.74 10.75 -3.45
N PHE A 88 -8.71 10.89 -4.33
CA PHE A 88 -9.08 9.89 -5.31
C PHE A 88 -8.62 10.33 -6.70
N HIS A 89 -8.44 9.35 -7.59
CA HIS A 89 -8.14 9.61 -8.99
C HIS A 89 -9.19 10.57 -9.60
N PRO A 90 -8.82 11.47 -10.53
CA PRO A 90 -9.74 12.44 -11.12
C PRO A 90 -11.07 11.85 -11.64
N ASP A 91 -11.06 10.59 -12.09
CA ASP A 91 -12.25 9.85 -12.54
C ASP A 91 -13.33 9.64 -11.48
N ILE A 92 -13.00 9.83 -10.20
CA ILE A 92 -13.94 9.73 -9.07
C ILE A 92 -14.63 11.05 -8.78
N THR A 93 -14.17 12.17 -9.35
CA THR A 93 -14.73 13.50 -9.09
C THR A 93 -16.23 13.58 -9.44
N SER A 94 -16.62 13.07 -10.61
CA SER A 94 -18.02 13.02 -11.04
C SER A 94 -18.88 12.15 -10.14
N GLU A 95 -18.31 11.08 -9.58
CA GLU A 95 -19.00 10.20 -8.63
C GLU A 95 -19.20 10.87 -7.27
N ILE A 96 -18.21 11.63 -6.80
CA ILE A 96 -18.31 12.44 -5.58
C ILE A 96 -19.41 13.50 -5.73
N GLU A 97 -19.44 14.21 -6.85
CA GLU A 97 -20.45 15.24 -7.14
C GLU A 97 -21.85 14.64 -7.22
N TRP A 98 -22.01 13.53 -7.95
CA TRP A 98 -23.26 12.80 -8.03
C TRP A 98 -23.77 12.36 -6.65
N LEU A 99 -22.90 11.75 -5.84
CA LEU A 99 -23.29 11.24 -4.52
C LEU A 99 -23.66 12.39 -3.56
N ARG A 100 -22.92 13.51 -3.60
CA ARG A 100 -23.28 14.73 -2.84
C ARG A 100 -24.66 15.24 -3.25
N GLY A 101 -24.93 15.33 -4.56
CA GLY A 101 -26.24 15.73 -5.08
C GLY A 101 -27.35 14.79 -4.63
N LYS A 102 -27.12 13.48 -4.65
CA LYS A 102 -28.07 12.47 -4.17
C LYS A 102 -28.37 12.60 -2.69
N ILE A 103 -27.35 12.76 -1.84
CA ILE A 103 -27.54 12.96 -0.39
C ILE A 103 -28.37 14.22 -0.12
N ILE A 104 -28.07 15.33 -0.81
CA ILE A 104 -28.82 16.58 -0.66
C ILE A 104 -30.28 16.40 -1.10
N SER A 105 -30.52 15.76 -2.25
CA SER A 105 -31.86 15.55 -2.78
C SER A 105 -32.74 14.60 -1.95
N ALA A 106 -32.13 13.61 -1.30
CA ALA A 106 -32.85 12.64 -0.48
C ALA A 106 -33.34 13.25 0.86
N GLY A 107 -32.79 14.39 1.25
CA GLY A 107 -33.12 15.08 2.49
C GLY A 107 -32.25 14.61 3.67
N PRO A 108 -32.19 15.43 4.74
CA PRO A 108 -31.23 15.26 5.83
C PRO A 108 -31.42 13.95 6.61
N ASP A 109 -32.62 13.39 6.64
CA ASP A 109 -32.98 12.22 7.46
C ASP A 109 -33.15 10.92 6.65
N ALA A 110 -32.81 10.93 5.35
CA ALA A 110 -32.85 9.73 4.52
C ALA A 110 -31.73 8.75 4.90
N ASP A 111 -32.08 7.47 5.09
CA ASP A 111 -31.08 6.42 5.29
C ASP A 111 -30.50 5.96 3.94
N LEU A 112 -29.25 6.34 3.70
CA LEU A 112 -28.55 6.10 2.45
C LEU A 112 -27.58 4.92 2.53
N GLU A 113 -27.43 4.31 3.70
CA GLU A 113 -26.52 3.17 3.91
C GLU A 113 -26.88 1.95 3.03
N PRO A 114 -28.17 1.56 2.86
CA PRO A 114 -28.54 0.48 1.96
C PRO A 114 -28.20 0.77 0.49
N MET A 115 -28.36 2.03 0.06
CA MET A 115 -28.03 2.45 -1.30
C MET A 115 -26.52 2.41 -1.52
N LEU A 116 -25.73 2.92 -0.58
CA LEU A 116 -24.27 2.88 -0.64
C LEU A 116 -23.74 1.44 -0.69
N GLN A 117 -24.31 0.55 0.11
CA GLN A 117 -23.97 -0.88 0.08
C GLN A 117 -24.33 -1.50 -1.26
N TYR A 118 -25.52 -1.20 -1.80
CA TYR A 118 -25.95 -1.70 -3.11
C TYR A 118 -25.03 -1.23 -4.24
N VAL A 119 -24.65 0.05 -4.25
CA VAL A 119 -23.73 0.60 -5.25
C VAL A 119 -22.34 -0.02 -5.14
N TYR A 120 -21.82 -0.21 -3.92
CA TYR A 120 -20.55 -0.91 -3.69
C TYR A 120 -20.59 -2.35 -4.22
N GLU A 121 -21.61 -3.14 -3.84
CA GLU A 121 -21.74 -4.53 -4.28
C GLU A 121 -21.93 -4.63 -5.80
N THR A 122 -22.66 -3.69 -6.40
CA THR A 122 -22.84 -3.64 -7.86
C THR A 122 -21.54 -3.32 -8.58
N ALA A 123 -20.79 -2.33 -8.10
CA ALA A 123 -19.48 -1.97 -8.65
C ALA A 123 -18.48 -3.13 -8.53
N LYS A 124 -18.46 -3.80 -7.37
CA LYS A 124 -17.61 -4.96 -7.09
C LYS A 124 -17.95 -6.17 -7.96
N ARG A 125 -19.24 -6.46 -8.16
CA ARG A 125 -19.70 -7.52 -9.06
C ARG A 125 -19.35 -7.22 -10.51
N ALA A 126 -19.50 -5.97 -10.95
CA ALA A 126 -19.14 -5.55 -12.31
C ALA A 126 -17.63 -5.67 -12.57
N GLU A 127 -16.79 -5.34 -11.58
CA GLU A 127 -15.35 -5.57 -11.61
C GLU A 127 -15.04 -7.08 -11.72
N THR A 128 -15.69 -7.91 -10.90
CA THR A 128 -15.50 -9.37 -10.88
C THR A 128 -15.90 -10.03 -12.20
N LEU A 129 -17.04 -9.64 -12.79
CA LEU A 129 -17.55 -10.19 -14.05
C LEU A 129 -16.69 -9.80 -15.27
N ARG A 130 -16.00 -8.66 -15.22
CA ARG A 130 -15.14 -8.20 -16.32
C ARG A 130 -13.71 -8.72 -16.28
N LEU A 131 -13.22 -9.08 -15.09
CA LEU A 131 -11.91 -9.72 -14.95
C LEU A 131 -11.95 -11.21 -15.35
N GLY A 132 -13.14 -11.84 -15.37
CA GLY A 132 -13.32 -13.25 -15.69
C GLY A 132 -12.55 -14.20 -14.76
N PRO A 133 -12.74 -15.53 -14.86
CA PRO A 133 -11.69 -16.45 -14.45
C PRO A 133 -10.52 -16.26 -15.40
N VAL A 134 -9.34 -15.90 -14.88
CA VAL A 134 -8.13 -15.71 -15.69
C VAL A 134 -7.68 -17.05 -16.27
N SER A 135 -8.10 -17.34 -17.51
CA SER A 135 -7.51 -18.42 -18.32
C SER A 135 -6.15 -17.98 -18.86
N THR A 136 -5.16 -18.84 -18.65
CA THR A 136 -3.71 -18.62 -18.78
C THR A 136 -3.14 -18.40 -20.19
N SER A 137 -3.95 -18.05 -21.20
CA SER A 137 -3.49 -18.09 -22.61
C SER A 137 -3.12 -16.73 -23.24
N THR A 138 -3.44 -15.58 -22.64
CA THR A 138 -3.35 -14.28 -23.37
C THR A 138 -2.11 -13.43 -23.08
N LEU A 139 -1.18 -13.88 -22.23
CA LEU A 139 0.06 -13.13 -21.92
C LEU A 139 1.31 -13.62 -22.69
N ILE A 140 1.17 -14.52 -23.68
CA ILE A 140 2.34 -15.11 -24.37
C ILE A 140 2.47 -14.67 -25.85
N ASN A 141 1.45 -14.09 -26.49
CA ASN A 141 1.46 -13.94 -27.97
C ASN A 141 1.54 -12.53 -28.55
N ASN A 142 2.20 -11.57 -27.89
CA ASN A 142 2.60 -10.31 -28.56
C ASN A 142 4.11 -10.09 -28.48
N GLN A 143 4.87 -11.01 -29.09
CA GLN A 143 6.20 -10.73 -29.63
C GLN A 143 6.21 -11.17 -31.10
N GLN A 144 5.98 -10.22 -32.00
CA GLN A 144 6.46 -10.30 -33.38
C GLN A 144 6.82 -8.88 -33.87
N PRO A 145 7.97 -8.71 -34.57
CA PRO A 145 8.52 -7.39 -34.85
C PRO A 145 7.86 -6.78 -36.09
N ALA A 146 7.20 -5.63 -35.93
CA ALA A 146 6.75 -4.84 -37.06
C ALA A 146 7.96 -4.08 -37.66
N GLN A 147 8.50 -4.62 -38.75
CA GLN A 147 9.40 -3.89 -39.65
C GLN A 147 8.54 -2.92 -40.50
N ASN A 148 9.05 -1.69 -40.66
CA ASN A 148 8.58 -0.60 -41.54
C ASN A 148 7.57 0.42 -40.93
N ALA A 149 8.12 1.49 -40.33
CA ALA A 149 7.49 2.81 -40.22
C ALA A 149 8.58 3.91 -40.39
N PRO A 150 8.26 5.08 -40.98
CA PRO A 150 9.26 6.04 -41.45
C PRO A 150 9.84 6.90 -40.32
N ALA A 151 11.07 7.39 -40.55
CA ALA A 151 11.90 8.13 -39.62
C ALA A 151 11.20 9.34 -38.99
N ALA A 152 10.86 9.22 -37.71
CA ALA A 152 10.56 10.35 -36.83
C ALA A 152 11.80 10.65 -35.98
N THR A 153 12.18 11.92 -35.99
CA THR A 153 13.35 12.55 -35.37
C THR A 153 13.68 11.98 -33.99
N GLN A 154 14.87 11.39 -33.89
CA GLN A 154 15.44 10.88 -32.63
C GLN A 154 15.66 12.03 -31.64
N VAL A 155 14.79 12.12 -30.64
CA VAL A 155 15.23 12.60 -29.32
C VAL A 155 15.73 11.37 -28.59
N ASN A 156 17.05 11.23 -28.52
CA ASN A 156 17.75 10.19 -27.76
C ASN A 156 17.44 10.33 -26.26
N ALA A 157 16.34 9.74 -25.79
CA ALA A 157 16.24 9.33 -24.39
C ALA A 157 17.02 8.02 -24.25
N ARG A 158 18.34 8.16 -24.06
CA ARG A 158 19.21 7.07 -23.58
C ARG A 158 18.49 6.45 -22.38
N ALA A 159 18.27 5.13 -22.37
CA ALA A 159 17.97 4.44 -21.14
C ALA A 159 19.16 4.73 -20.21
N GLN A 160 19.02 5.72 -19.33
CA GLN A 160 19.99 5.94 -18.26
C GLN A 160 19.99 4.65 -17.46
N ASP A 161 21.16 4.04 -17.32
CA ASP A 161 21.35 2.84 -16.52
C ASP A 161 20.81 3.11 -15.12
N TYR A 162 19.62 2.57 -14.81
CA TYR A 162 19.00 2.74 -13.51
C TYR A 162 19.82 1.96 -12.48
N ASN A 163 20.59 2.68 -11.68
CA ASN A 163 21.40 2.13 -10.61
C ASN A 163 20.93 2.70 -9.26
N PRO A 164 20.12 1.96 -8.48
CA PRO A 164 19.67 2.46 -7.18
C PRO A 164 20.82 2.45 -6.15
N LEU A 165 20.90 3.50 -5.32
CA LEU A 165 21.84 3.58 -4.19
C LEU A 165 21.67 2.39 -3.25
N ILE A 166 20.41 2.07 -2.97
CA ILE A 166 20.02 0.97 -2.09
C ILE A 166 19.02 0.12 -2.85
N THR A 167 19.23 -1.18 -2.84
CA THR A 167 18.25 -2.15 -3.26
C THR A 167 18.31 -3.34 -2.32
N ALA A 168 17.13 -3.79 -1.89
CA ALA A 168 16.97 -4.98 -1.07
C ALA A 168 15.67 -5.64 -1.48
N TYR A 169 15.70 -6.92 -1.83
CA TYR A 169 14.52 -7.74 -1.95
C TYR A 169 14.70 -9.03 -1.18
N ILE A 170 13.87 -9.24 -0.17
CA ILE A 170 13.84 -10.47 0.61
C ILE A 170 12.46 -11.08 0.47
N ALA A 171 12.40 -12.37 0.18
CA ALA A 171 11.20 -13.18 0.24
C ALA A 171 11.50 -14.52 0.93
N VAL A 172 10.75 -14.84 1.99
CA VAL A 172 10.95 -16.06 2.79
C VAL A 172 9.63 -16.76 3.06
N GLU A 173 9.66 -18.09 3.23
CA GLU A 173 8.51 -18.83 3.75
C GLU A 173 8.22 -18.42 5.20
N ALA A 174 6.97 -18.09 5.50
CA ALA A 174 6.56 -17.72 6.86
C ALA A 174 6.16 -18.97 7.66
N LYS A 175 7.16 -19.72 8.13
CA LYS A 175 6.98 -20.79 9.14
C LYS A 175 7.02 -20.20 10.56
N ASN A 176 6.42 -20.92 11.52
CA ASN A 176 6.33 -20.51 12.92
C ASN A 176 7.71 -20.46 13.58
N ALA A 177 7.93 -19.48 14.46
CA ALA A 177 9.19 -19.34 15.20
C ALA A 177 9.49 -20.54 16.13
N ALA A 178 8.46 -21.27 16.57
CA ALA A 178 8.61 -22.47 17.42
C ALA A 178 9.29 -23.65 16.70
N ASP A 179 9.28 -23.67 15.36
CA ASP A 179 9.96 -24.68 14.54
C ASP A 179 11.45 -24.30 14.27
N ASP A 180 11.86 -23.09 14.66
CA ASP A 180 13.19 -22.50 14.40
C ASP A 180 14.07 -22.52 15.68
N LYS A 181 14.25 -23.68 16.34
CA LYS A 181 15.23 -23.83 17.42
C LYS A 181 16.66 -23.84 16.85
N GLY A 182 17.18 -22.65 16.60
CA GLY A 182 18.57 -22.41 16.21
C GLY A 182 18.74 -22.37 14.69
N MET A 183 18.84 -21.15 14.15
CA MET A 183 19.67 -20.85 12.98
C MET A 183 19.57 -19.34 12.74
N TRP A 184 20.35 -18.57 13.50
CA TRP A 184 21.08 -17.48 12.85
C TRP A 184 22.03 -18.18 11.87
N ARG A 185 22.05 -17.78 10.60
CA ARG A 185 23.02 -18.32 9.65
C ARG A 185 24.41 -18.01 10.25
N ASP A 186 25.16 -19.06 10.59
CA ASP A 186 26.54 -18.92 11.03
C ASP A 186 27.26 -18.08 9.96
N GLN A 187 27.77 -16.91 10.36
CA GLN A 187 28.44 -15.96 9.47
C GLN A 187 29.70 -16.57 8.82
N SER A 188 30.15 -17.75 9.28
CA SER A 188 31.39 -18.39 8.85
C SER A 188 31.28 -19.37 7.68
N LEU A 189 30.09 -19.63 7.13
CA LEU A 189 29.92 -20.59 6.03
C LEU A 189 29.20 -19.92 4.83
N ASP A 190 29.94 -19.77 3.74
CA ASP A 190 29.56 -19.20 2.43
C ASP A 190 29.57 -17.68 2.29
N ALA A 191 30.63 -17.01 2.75
CA ALA A 191 30.90 -15.63 2.36
C ALA A 191 31.24 -15.55 0.86
N GLN A 192 30.26 -15.24 0.02
CA GLN A 192 30.53 -14.67 -1.30
C GLN A 192 30.80 -13.17 -1.12
N PRO A 193 31.99 -12.66 -1.48
CA PRO A 193 32.40 -11.29 -1.18
C PRO A 193 31.52 -10.20 -1.80
N ASP A 194 30.76 -10.54 -2.85
CA ASP A 194 29.98 -9.57 -3.64
C ASP A 194 28.47 -9.57 -3.34
N ARG A 195 27.99 -10.41 -2.41
CA ARG A 195 26.55 -10.54 -2.12
C ARG A 195 26.26 -10.26 -0.66
N VAL A 196 25.42 -9.26 -0.40
CA VAL A 196 24.90 -9.02 0.95
C VAL A 196 24.03 -10.18 1.39
N GLN A 197 24.43 -10.81 2.49
CA GLN A 197 23.71 -11.91 3.11
C GLN A 197 22.97 -11.42 4.35
N CYS A 198 21.65 -11.45 4.26
CA CYS A 198 20.73 -10.95 5.27
C CYS A 198 20.46 -12.04 6.32
N PRO A 199 20.47 -11.69 7.62
CA PRO A 199 20.15 -12.65 8.66
C PRO A 199 18.64 -12.87 8.73
N PHE A 200 18.18 -14.03 8.26
CA PHE A 200 16.81 -14.52 8.42
C PHE A 200 16.83 -15.99 8.88
N SER A 201 15.78 -16.42 9.58
CA SER A 201 15.49 -17.83 9.78
C SER A 201 14.51 -18.32 8.70
N GLY A 202 14.44 -19.65 8.49
CA GLY A 202 13.53 -20.25 7.51
C GLY A 202 14.06 -20.32 6.07
N LYS A 203 13.20 -20.79 5.16
CA LYS A 203 13.57 -20.99 3.75
C LYS A 203 13.51 -19.69 2.97
N VAL A 204 14.66 -19.27 2.48
CA VAL A 204 14.80 -18.15 1.53
C VAL A 204 14.30 -18.59 0.18
N LEU A 205 13.39 -17.79 -0.39
CA LEU A 205 12.91 -17.99 -1.74
C LEU A 205 13.59 -17.02 -2.72
N LEU A 206 13.87 -15.80 -2.26
CA LEU A 206 14.64 -14.83 -3.02
C LEU A 206 15.32 -13.84 -2.07
N GLU A 207 16.56 -13.52 -2.42
CA GLU A 207 17.38 -12.49 -1.77
C GLU A 207 18.18 -11.79 -2.86
N SER A 208 18.02 -10.49 -3.00
CA SER A 208 18.82 -9.70 -3.94
C SER A 208 19.04 -8.28 -3.45
N GLY A 209 20.09 -7.65 -3.97
CA GLY A 209 20.44 -6.28 -3.69
C GLY A 209 21.74 -6.12 -2.91
N ASN A 210 21.99 -4.90 -2.44
CA ASN A 210 23.26 -4.45 -1.90
C ASN A 210 23.21 -3.98 -0.44
N ASP A 211 22.03 -3.89 0.19
CA ASP A 211 21.90 -3.56 1.61
C ASP A 211 20.50 -3.94 2.12
N CYS A 212 20.43 -4.85 3.09
CA CYS A 212 19.18 -5.19 3.78
C CYS A 212 19.13 -4.80 5.26
N SER A 213 20.23 -4.23 5.76
CA SER A 213 20.38 -3.80 7.14
C SER A 213 20.08 -2.32 7.32
N ARG A 214 20.05 -1.54 6.21
CA ARG A 214 19.77 -0.11 6.26
C ARG A 214 18.42 0.16 6.91
N GLU A 215 18.44 0.90 8.01
CA GLU A 215 17.25 1.49 8.57
C GLU A 215 16.91 2.79 7.83
N VAL A 216 15.67 2.88 7.35
CA VAL A 216 15.06 4.12 6.86
C VAL A 216 13.65 4.24 7.41
N THR A 217 13.02 5.41 7.29
CA THR A 217 11.64 5.53 7.79
C THR A 217 10.70 4.61 7.01
N PRO A 218 9.76 3.92 7.68
CA PRO A 218 8.85 2.99 7.02
C PRO A 218 7.85 3.68 6.07
N ALA A 219 7.71 5.00 6.18
CA ALA A 219 6.73 5.80 5.45
C ALA A 219 5.34 5.15 5.56
N SER A 220 4.66 4.98 4.42
CA SER A 220 3.31 4.41 4.42
C SER A 220 3.23 2.91 4.71
N THR A 221 4.33 2.17 4.85
CA THR A 221 4.28 0.74 5.20
C THR A 221 3.87 0.50 6.65
N PHE A 222 4.20 1.44 7.55
CA PHE A 222 3.80 1.39 8.96
C PHE A 222 2.28 1.33 9.19
N LYS A 223 1.50 1.61 8.15
CA LYS A 223 0.04 1.48 8.17
C LYS A 223 -0.43 0.03 8.44
N ILE A 224 0.41 -0.98 8.18
CA ILE A 224 0.14 -2.36 8.60
C ILE A 224 0.12 -2.44 10.13
N ALA A 225 1.19 -1.98 10.80
CA ALA A 225 1.28 -1.91 12.26
C ALA A 225 0.16 -1.04 12.87
N ILE A 226 -0.05 0.17 12.35
CA ILE A 226 -1.13 1.08 12.79
C ILE A 226 -2.51 0.41 12.72
N SER A 227 -2.77 -0.40 11.69
CA SER A 227 -4.06 -1.06 11.56
C SER A 227 -4.26 -2.11 12.66
N LEU A 228 -3.22 -2.90 12.98
CA LEU A 228 -3.26 -3.87 14.07
C LEU A 228 -3.54 -3.16 15.40
N MET A 229 -2.80 -2.09 15.70
CA MET A 229 -2.99 -1.28 16.91
C MET A 229 -4.41 -0.71 16.99
N GLY A 230 -4.90 -0.16 15.87
CA GLY A 230 -6.20 0.52 15.84
C GLY A 230 -7.38 -0.43 15.99
N PHE A 231 -7.35 -1.58 15.32
CA PHE A 231 -8.38 -2.59 15.47
C PHE A 231 -8.28 -3.31 16.82
N ASP A 232 -7.08 -3.45 17.37
CA ASP A 232 -6.90 -4.01 18.71
C ASP A 232 -7.51 -3.11 19.79
N ALA A 233 -7.22 -1.81 19.71
CA ALA A 233 -7.74 -0.81 20.64
C ALA A 233 -9.21 -0.43 20.38
N GLY A 234 -9.77 -0.77 19.21
CA GLY A 234 -11.07 -0.27 18.76
C GLY A 234 -11.08 1.25 18.52
N GLN A 235 -9.92 1.85 18.28
CA GLN A 235 -9.71 3.30 18.22
C GLN A 235 -8.73 3.69 17.12
N VAL A 236 -8.83 4.92 16.63
CA VAL A 236 -7.77 5.48 15.78
C VAL A 236 -6.53 5.78 16.62
N VAL A 237 -5.35 5.67 16.02
CA VAL A 237 -4.06 5.83 16.71
C VAL A 237 -3.95 7.14 17.52
N LYS A 238 -4.52 8.25 17.03
CA LYS A 238 -4.59 9.52 17.78
C LYS A 238 -5.29 9.38 19.15
N LYS A 239 -6.27 8.49 19.25
CA LYS A 239 -7.04 8.24 20.49
C LYS A 239 -6.41 7.16 21.37
N ILE A 240 -5.54 6.30 20.81
CA ILE A 240 -4.75 5.33 21.59
C ILE A 240 -3.84 6.07 22.59
N GLY A 241 -3.30 7.23 22.19
CA GLY A 241 -2.40 8.05 23.01
C GLY A 241 -0.95 7.58 22.95
N GLN A 242 -0.03 8.48 23.32
CA GLN A 242 1.42 8.30 23.15
C GLN A 242 1.95 7.04 23.86
N HIS A 243 1.66 6.90 25.15
CA HIS A 243 2.17 5.78 25.95
C HIS A 243 1.77 4.42 25.37
N ARG A 244 0.48 4.22 25.08
CA ARG A 244 0.00 2.93 24.55
C ARG A 244 0.49 2.69 23.11
N PHE A 245 0.71 3.74 22.33
CA PHE A 245 1.34 3.62 21.02
C PHE A 245 2.81 3.17 21.13
N GLU A 246 3.58 3.74 22.06
CA GLU A 246 4.93 3.27 22.41
C GLU A 246 4.93 1.79 22.83
N ASP A 247 3.98 1.40 23.70
CA ASP A 247 3.85 0.02 24.16
C ASP A 247 3.62 -0.94 22.98
N TYR A 248 2.76 -0.59 22.02
CA TYR A 248 2.58 -1.41 20.82
C TYR A 248 3.83 -1.50 19.96
N VAL A 249 4.52 -0.37 19.74
CA VAL A 249 5.74 -0.34 18.91
C VAL A 249 6.83 -1.22 19.52
N LYS A 250 7.04 -1.14 20.83
CA LYS A 250 7.94 -2.01 21.60
C LYS A 250 7.50 -3.47 21.58
N ALA A 251 6.21 -3.74 21.85
CA ALA A 251 5.67 -5.10 21.83
C ALA A 251 5.78 -5.77 20.45
N PHE A 252 5.70 -4.99 19.38
CA PHE A 252 5.91 -5.50 18.02
C PHE A 252 7.40 -5.69 17.68
N ALA A 253 8.29 -5.09 18.46
CA ALA A 253 9.70 -4.91 18.16
C ALA A 253 9.90 -4.26 16.78
N TYR A 254 9.20 -3.13 16.56
CA TYR A 254 9.15 -2.50 15.24
C TYR A 254 10.37 -1.58 15.01
N GLY A 255 11.39 -2.12 14.35
CA GLY A 255 12.58 -1.38 13.93
C GLY A 255 13.39 -0.86 15.13
N ASN A 256 13.77 0.42 15.08
CA ASN A 256 14.49 1.08 16.17
C ASN A 256 13.59 1.50 17.35
N GLU A 257 12.27 1.27 17.25
CA GLU A 257 11.25 1.57 18.27
C GLU A 257 11.17 3.06 18.69
N ASP A 258 11.86 3.96 17.99
CA ASP A 258 11.96 5.36 18.35
C ASP A 258 10.75 6.15 17.82
N VAL A 259 9.84 6.50 18.72
CA VAL A 259 8.66 7.31 18.43
C VAL A 259 8.66 8.66 19.13
N SER A 260 9.86 9.16 19.48
CA SER A 260 10.05 10.37 20.29
C SER A 260 9.87 11.67 19.50
N ALA A 261 10.07 11.67 18.18
CA ALA A 261 10.15 12.93 17.41
C ALA A 261 8.80 13.60 17.15
N VAL A 262 7.67 12.89 17.24
CA VAL A 262 6.33 13.43 16.99
C VAL A 262 5.32 12.80 17.95
N ASP A 263 4.60 13.64 18.69
CA ASP A 263 3.50 13.18 19.55
C ASP A 263 2.36 12.61 18.70
N VAL A 264 2.03 11.34 18.91
CA VAL A 264 1.00 10.61 18.18
C VAL A 264 -0.41 11.18 18.39
N SER A 265 -0.63 11.88 19.50
CA SER A 265 -1.89 12.56 19.81
C SER A 265 -2.05 13.86 19.01
N ALA A 266 -0.96 14.39 18.43
CA ALA A 266 -0.96 15.60 17.61
C ALA A 266 0.07 15.53 16.46
N PRO A 267 -0.04 14.58 15.52
CA PRO A 267 1.04 14.25 14.59
C PRO A 267 1.26 15.27 13.46
N GLY A 268 0.62 16.44 13.51
CA GLY A 268 0.67 17.43 12.43
C GLY A 268 0.32 16.81 11.06
N GLN A 269 1.17 17.06 10.06
CA GLN A 269 1.05 16.50 8.72
C GLN A 269 1.75 15.13 8.58
N ASN A 270 2.76 14.85 9.42
CA ASN A 270 3.64 13.69 9.33
C ASN A 270 3.83 13.07 10.72
N GLY A 271 3.34 11.85 10.92
CA GLY A 271 3.61 11.09 12.15
C GLY A 271 5.05 10.57 12.22
N VAL A 272 5.43 9.94 13.33
CA VAL A 272 6.78 9.41 13.60
C VAL A 272 7.34 8.45 12.53
N TRP A 273 6.46 7.91 11.68
CA TRP A 273 6.79 6.96 10.61
C TRP A 273 7.07 7.63 9.25
N VAL A 274 6.96 8.96 9.13
CA VAL A 274 7.23 9.69 7.88
C VAL A 274 8.39 10.66 8.10
N MET A 275 9.58 10.33 7.57
CA MET A 275 10.76 11.21 7.62
C MET A 275 11.05 11.76 9.03
N SER A 276 10.94 10.87 10.03
CA SER A 276 10.99 11.18 11.44
C SER A 276 11.79 10.09 12.18
N SER A 277 11.61 9.94 13.50
CA SER A 277 12.46 9.11 14.36
C SER A 277 12.36 7.61 14.08
N LEU A 278 11.16 7.12 13.71
CA LEU A 278 10.92 5.70 13.55
C LEU A 278 11.58 5.20 12.26
N GLN A 279 12.49 4.26 12.40
CA GLN A 279 13.22 3.65 11.29
C GLN A 279 13.18 2.13 11.39
N ILE A 280 13.22 1.46 10.23
CA ILE A 280 13.20 0.02 10.14
C ILE A 280 13.96 -0.43 8.89
N SER A 281 14.67 -1.54 9.00
CA SER A 281 15.38 -2.18 7.89
C SER A 281 14.54 -3.23 7.16
N PRO A 282 14.91 -3.61 5.91
CA PRO A 282 14.28 -4.72 5.21
C PRO A 282 14.24 -6.03 6.03
N VAL A 283 15.30 -6.39 6.76
CA VAL A 283 15.28 -7.60 7.59
C VAL A 283 14.31 -7.50 8.77
N GLN A 284 14.23 -6.33 9.42
CA GLN A 284 13.28 -6.10 10.52
C GLN A 284 11.84 -6.08 10.01
N GLN A 285 11.57 -5.57 8.80
CA GLN A 285 10.26 -5.66 8.14
C GLN A 285 9.82 -7.13 7.97
N ILE A 286 10.73 -8.00 7.50
CA ILE A 286 10.46 -9.44 7.40
C ILE A 286 10.13 -10.04 8.77
N GLY A 287 10.93 -9.73 9.79
CA GLY A 287 10.70 -10.19 11.16
C GLY A 287 9.31 -9.79 11.69
N PHE A 288 8.93 -8.52 11.54
CA PHE A 288 7.61 -8.03 11.91
C PHE A 288 6.49 -8.75 11.13
N LEU A 289 6.61 -8.86 9.81
CA LEU A 289 5.59 -9.47 8.96
C LEU A 289 5.40 -10.96 9.24
N ARG A 290 6.46 -11.70 9.62
CA ARG A 290 6.33 -13.10 10.07
C ARG A 290 5.44 -13.20 11.30
N LYS A 291 5.65 -12.35 12.31
CA LYS A 291 4.80 -12.30 13.50
C LYS A 291 3.35 -11.95 13.12
N VAL A 292 3.15 -11.06 12.14
CA VAL A 292 1.80 -10.72 11.65
C VAL A 292 1.10 -11.94 11.06
N VAL A 293 1.73 -12.60 10.08
CA VAL A 293 1.06 -13.69 9.35
C VAL A 293 0.92 -14.96 10.17
N ASN A 294 1.79 -15.18 11.16
CA ASN A 294 1.71 -16.29 12.11
C ASN A 294 0.85 -15.98 13.35
N ARG A 295 0.35 -14.74 13.46
CA ARG A 295 -0.47 -14.27 14.58
C ARG A 295 0.23 -14.36 15.95
N GLU A 296 1.50 -13.99 15.97
CA GLU A 296 2.39 -14.05 17.15
C GLU A 296 2.49 -12.71 17.93
N LEU A 297 1.80 -11.67 17.47
CA LEU A 297 1.68 -10.40 18.19
C LEU A 297 0.51 -10.49 19.18
N HIS A 298 0.68 -9.90 20.36
CA HIS A 298 -0.33 -9.88 21.41
C HIS A 298 -1.46 -8.87 21.12
N VAL A 299 -2.18 -9.08 20.01
CA VAL A 299 -3.39 -8.34 19.62
C VAL A 299 -4.55 -9.30 19.42
N ASN A 300 -5.76 -8.79 19.51
CA ASN A 300 -6.95 -9.62 19.37
C ASN A 300 -7.13 -10.16 17.94
N LYS A 301 -7.87 -11.26 17.81
CA LYS A 301 -8.13 -11.94 16.52
C LYS A 301 -8.75 -10.99 15.49
N HIS A 302 -9.63 -10.09 15.92
CA HIS A 302 -10.30 -9.14 15.04
C HIS A 302 -9.31 -8.18 14.37
N ALA A 303 -8.26 -7.76 15.09
CA ALA A 303 -7.21 -6.92 14.53
C ALA A 303 -6.50 -7.59 13.35
N TYR A 304 -6.12 -8.86 13.50
CA TYR A 304 -5.54 -9.63 12.40
C TYR A 304 -6.47 -9.77 11.21
N ASP A 305 -7.73 -10.15 11.44
CA ASP A 305 -8.69 -10.40 10.37
C ASP A 305 -8.97 -9.13 9.56
N MET A 306 -9.07 -7.99 10.26
CA MET A 306 -9.29 -6.71 9.60
C MET A 306 -8.04 -6.20 8.90
N THR A 307 -6.85 -6.33 9.52
CA THR A 307 -5.58 -5.99 8.87
C THR A 307 -5.38 -6.80 7.59
N ASP A 308 -5.62 -8.12 7.62
CA ASP A 308 -5.52 -8.99 6.44
C ASP A 308 -6.45 -8.56 5.30
N ASN A 309 -7.70 -8.21 5.64
CA ASN A 309 -8.68 -7.73 4.67
C ASN A 309 -8.26 -6.40 4.02
N ILE A 310 -7.78 -5.43 4.82
CA ILE A 310 -7.44 -4.09 4.27
C ILE A 310 -6.10 -4.05 3.53
N THR A 311 -5.22 -5.02 3.75
CA THR A 311 -3.93 -5.12 3.05
C THR A 311 -4.02 -5.95 1.78
N ARG A 312 -5.13 -6.68 1.57
CA ARG A 312 -5.37 -7.48 0.37
C ARG A 312 -5.24 -6.61 -0.88
N TYR A 313 -4.43 -7.08 -1.81
CA TYR A 313 -4.28 -6.54 -3.14
C TYR A 313 -4.96 -7.53 -4.09
N ASP A 314 -6.00 -7.07 -4.81
CA ASP A 314 -6.83 -7.93 -5.67
C ASP A 314 -6.13 -8.32 -6.99
N VAL A 315 -4.84 -8.63 -6.90
CA VAL A 315 -4.04 -9.29 -7.93
C VAL A 315 -3.70 -10.68 -7.44
N SER A 316 -4.16 -11.69 -8.17
CA SER A 316 -3.74 -13.08 -7.96
C SER A 316 -2.55 -13.40 -8.85
N VAL A 317 -1.45 -13.86 -8.25
CA VAL A 317 -0.25 -14.31 -8.99
C VAL A 317 -0.17 -15.82 -8.89
N LYS A 318 -0.46 -16.55 -9.98
CA LYS A 318 -0.47 -18.03 -10.01
C LYS A 318 -1.31 -18.66 -8.87
N GLY A 319 -2.46 -18.03 -8.55
CA GLY A 319 -3.37 -18.49 -7.49
C GLY A 319 -2.98 -18.05 -6.07
N TRP A 320 -1.95 -17.22 -5.91
CA TRP A 320 -1.61 -16.61 -4.63
C TRP A 320 -2.30 -15.26 -4.46
N THR A 321 -2.91 -15.05 -3.30
CA THR A 321 -3.45 -13.75 -2.91
C THR A 321 -2.33 -12.92 -2.32
N VAL A 322 -2.09 -11.73 -2.87
CA VAL A 322 -1.07 -10.80 -2.36
C VAL A 322 -1.72 -9.83 -1.39
N HIS A 323 -1.03 -9.56 -0.30
CA HIS A 323 -1.32 -8.53 0.66
C HIS A 323 -0.11 -7.63 0.77
N GLY A 324 -0.27 -6.32 0.83
CA GLY A 324 0.89 -5.47 1.00
C GLY A 324 0.61 -3.98 1.04
N LYS A 325 1.68 -3.24 1.29
CA LYS A 325 1.61 -1.79 1.40
C LYS A 325 2.86 -1.16 0.80
N THR A 326 2.62 -0.17 -0.04
CA THR A 326 3.66 0.74 -0.56
C THR A 326 4.00 1.83 0.45
N GLY A 327 5.24 2.30 0.41
CA GLY A 327 5.72 3.52 1.06
C GLY A 327 6.69 4.27 0.17
N THR A 328 6.67 5.60 0.23
CA THR A 328 7.66 6.45 -0.43
C THR A 328 8.09 7.51 0.58
N GLY A 329 9.39 7.75 0.67
CA GLY A 329 9.98 8.78 1.52
C GLY A 329 11.31 9.24 0.91
N SER A 330 12.08 10.00 1.67
CA SER A 330 13.44 10.40 1.31
C SER A 330 14.31 10.55 2.57
N PRO A 331 15.65 10.49 2.43
CA PRO A 331 16.56 10.86 3.49
C PRO A 331 16.30 12.30 3.95
N GLY A 332 16.49 12.55 5.24
CA GLY A 332 16.30 13.86 5.82
C GLY A 332 15.67 13.79 7.21
N LYS A 333 15.68 14.93 7.89
CA LYS A 333 15.01 15.17 9.17
C LYS A 333 14.07 16.37 9.02
N ASN A 334 13.11 16.52 9.93
CA ASN A 334 12.25 17.71 10.02
C ASN A 334 11.43 18.00 8.74
N ASN A 335 10.91 16.96 8.06
CA ASN A 335 10.06 17.08 6.87
C ASN A 335 10.71 17.73 5.63
N GLN A 336 12.04 17.84 5.57
CA GLN A 336 12.73 18.30 4.37
C GLN A 336 12.91 17.13 3.39
N TYR A 337 12.15 17.18 2.29
CA TYR A 337 12.11 16.10 1.31
C TYR A 337 13.20 16.26 0.26
N ASP A 338 14.06 15.25 0.12
CA ASP A 338 15.03 15.14 -0.96
C ASP A 338 14.50 14.25 -2.10
N PRO A 339 14.04 14.82 -3.22
CA PRO A 339 13.49 14.04 -4.32
C PRO A 339 14.55 13.24 -5.09
N HIS A 340 15.82 13.65 -5.07
CA HIS A 340 16.89 12.97 -5.80
C HIS A 340 17.29 11.66 -5.13
N HIS A 341 17.10 11.58 -3.82
CA HIS A 341 17.41 10.39 -3.02
C HIS A 341 16.17 9.69 -2.49
N ALA A 342 15.03 9.82 -3.17
CA ALA A 342 13.79 9.18 -2.73
C ALA A 342 13.96 7.66 -2.55
N TYR A 343 13.37 7.11 -1.49
CA TYR A 343 13.29 5.67 -1.30
C TYR A 343 11.85 5.17 -1.36
N GLY A 344 11.72 3.92 -1.80
CA GLY A 344 10.49 3.22 -2.06
C GLY A 344 10.45 1.89 -1.35
N TRP A 345 9.34 1.65 -0.66
CA TRP A 345 9.03 0.40 -0.01
C TRP A 345 7.88 -0.30 -0.72
N TYR A 346 7.97 -1.62 -0.82
CA TYR A 346 6.80 -2.49 -0.90
C TYR A 346 6.99 -3.71 0.00
N VAL A 347 6.13 -3.85 0.99
CA VAL A 347 6.23 -4.90 2.00
C VAL A 347 4.88 -5.59 2.16
N GLY A 348 4.89 -6.88 2.51
CA GLY A 348 3.67 -7.64 2.63
C GLY A 348 3.85 -9.14 2.68
N TRP A 349 2.79 -9.86 2.33
CA TRP A 349 2.78 -11.31 2.27
C TRP A 349 1.91 -11.83 1.14
N ALA A 350 2.16 -13.07 0.72
CA ALA A 350 1.33 -13.79 -0.22
C ALA A 350 0.82 -15.09 0.43
N THR A 351 -0.43 -15.46 0.14
CA THR A 351 -1.05 -16.69 0.66
C THR A 351 -1.57 -17.59 -0.46
N LYS A 352 -1.39 -18.90 -0.31
CA LYS A 352 -2.04 -19.95 -1.13
C LYS A 352 -2.34 -21.16 -0.24
N GLY A 353 -3.60 -21.32 0.13
CA GLY A 353 -4.01 -22.32 1.13
C GLY A 353 -3.29 -22.07 2.46
N ARG A 354 -2.55 -23.05 2.95
CA ARG A 354 -1.74 -22.93 4.19
C ARG A 354 -0.36 -22.30 3.97
N LYS A 355 0.10 -22.18 2.73
CA LYS A 355 1.42 -21.62 2.42
C LYS A 355 1.37 -20.09 2.53
N LYS A 356 2.40 -19.53 3.16
CA LYS A 356 2.56 -18.09 3.37
C LYS A 356 3.99 -17.70 3.03
N ILE A 357 4.14 -16.62 2.28
CA ILE A 357 5.43 -16.01 1.95
C ILE A 357 5.36 -14.58 2.45
N VAL A 358 6.37 -14.11 3.18
CA VAL A 358 6.52 -12.68 3.51
C VAL A 358 7.60 -12.08 2.65
N PHE A 359 7.46 -10.80 2.34
CA PHE A 359 8.43 -10.09 1.52
C PHE A 359 8.61 -8.64 1.94
N ALA A 360 9.80 -8.12 1.67
CA ALA A 360 10.15 -6.72 1.81
C ALA A 360 11.06 -6.30 0.66
N LYS A 361 10.66 -5.26 -0.05
CA LYS A 361 11.45 -4.58 -1.09
C LYS A 361 11.71 -3.14 -0.66
N LEU A 362 12.98 -2.74 -0.69
CA LEU A 362 13.44 -1.37 -0.55
C LEU A 362 14.24 -1.00 -1.80
N ILE A 363 13.98 0.19 -2.34
CA ILE A 363 14.83 0.82 -3.36
C ILE A 363 15.11 2.26 -2.92
N GLN A 364 16.28 2.81 -3.23
CA GLN A 364 16.60 4.22 -3.10
C GLN A 364 17.23 4.72 -4.39
N ASP A 365 16.72 5.83 -4.90
CA ASP A 365 17.17 6.37 -6.18
C ASP A 365 18.39 7.30 -6.02
N GLU A 366 19.12 7.50 -7.12
CA GLU A 366 20.15 8.54 -7.30
C GLU A 366 19.62 9.78 -8.04
N GLN A 367 18.40 9.67 -8.59
CA GLN A 367 17.77 10.70 -9.38
C GLN A 367 16.25 10.67 -9.21
N VAL A 368 15.60 11.78 -9.55
CA VAL A 368 14.13 11.86 -9.53
C VAL A 368 13.56 10.97 -10.63
N LEU A 369 12.69 10.03 -10.26
CA LEU A 369 12.07 9.07 -11.19
C LEU A 369 10.56 9.01 -11.04
N THR A 370 9.87 8.73 -12.15
CA THR A 370 8.42 8.51 -12.22
C THR A 370 8.12 7.12 -12.81
N PRO A 371 7.13 6.36 -12.27
CA PRO A 371 6.35 6.68 -11.07
C PRO A 371 7.20 6.64 -9.79
N ASN A 372 6.64 7.10 -8.67
CA ASN A 372 7.37 7.20 -7.40
C ASN A 372 7.96 5.84 -6.94
N ALA A 373 8.99 5.91 -6.09
CA ALA A 373 9.78 4.74 -5.70
C ALA A 373 8.96 3.59 -5.09
N GLY A 374 7.96 3.88 -4.26
CA GLY A 374 7.11 2.83 -3.69
C GLY A 374 6.28 2.07 -4.73
N LEU A 375 5.83 2.73 -5.80
CA LEU A 375 5.14 2.06 -6.91
C LEU A 375 6.09 1.20 -7.73
N ARG A 376 7.30 1.68 -8.01
CA ARG A 376 8.33 0.90 -8.70
C ARG A 376 8.73 -0.34 -7.90
N ALA A 377 8.94 -0.20 -6.59
CA ALA A 377 9.21 -1.33 -5.70
C ALA A 377 8.10 -2.38 -5.74
N ARG A 378 6.82 -1.96 -5.75
CA ARG A 378 5.68 -2.87 -5.90
C ARG A 378 5.72 -3.60 -7.22
N ASP A 379 5.87 -2.88 -8.33
CA ASP A 379 5.78 -3.45 -9.67
C ASP A 379 6.91 -4.46 -9.92
N GLU A 380 8.11 -4.17 -9.41
CA GLU A 380 9.24 -5.10 -9.46
C GLU A 380 8.95 -6.38 -8.65
N VAL A 381 8.43 -6.24 -7.42
CA VAL A 381 8.03 -7.41 -6.61
C VAL A 381 6.97 -8.23 -7.33
N LEU A 382 5.91 -7.62 -7.88
CA LEU A 382 4.85 -8.35 -8.57
C LEU A 382 5.37 -9.10 -9.81
N LYS A 383 6.31 -8.50 -10.56
CA LYS A 383 6.98 -9.15 -11.70
C LYS A 383 7.80 -10.36 -11.24
N GLN A 384 8.62 -10.19 -10.21
CA GLN A 384 9.53 -11.21 -9.71
C GLN A 384 8.81 -12.29 -8.88
N MET A 385 7.66 -11.98 -8.28
CA MET A 385 6.85 -12.88 -7.45
C MET A 385 6.54 -14.19 -8.19
N SER A 386 6.31 -14.12 -9.50
CA SER A 386 6.07 -15.30 -10.33
C SER A 386 7.23 -16.30 -10.37
N ALA A 387 8.46 -15.86 -10.13
CA ALA A 387 9.67 -16.68 -10.05
C ALA A 387 9.96 -17.17 -8.62
N VAL A 388 9.55 -16.40 -7.60
CA VAL A 388 9.67 -16.76 -6.17
C VAL A 388 8.69 -17.87 -5.79
N ILE A 389 7.52 -17.86 -6.43
CA ILE A 389 6.43 -18.76 -6.14
C ILE A 389 6.54 -20.04 -6.98
N ALA A 390 6.74 -21.17 -6.31
CA ALA A 390 6.61 -22.49 -6.93
C ALA A 390 5.15 -22.76 -7.37
N PRO A 391 4.93 -23.54 -8.44
CA PRO A 391 3.60 -23.97 -8.89
C PRO A 391 2.69 -24.49 -7.77
#